data_AF-A0A961G9R3-F1
#
_entry.id   AF-A0A961G9R3-F1
#
_cell.length_a   1.000
_cell.length_b   1.000
_cell.length_c   1.000
_cell.angle_alpha   90.00
_cell.angle_beta   90.00
_cell.angle_gamma   90.00
#
_symmetry.space_group_name_H-M   'P 1'
#
loop_
_entity.id
_entity.type
_entity.pdbx_description
1 polymer ?
#
loop_
_entity_poly.entity_id
_entity_poly.type
_entity_poly.pdbx_seq_one_letter_code
_entity_poly.pdbx_strand_id
1 'polypeptide(L)'
;FAARVAEAHPDARVGFGNHKGRKLCRAGVAVAPDGTIVDAMMAGDMHVGPPDVIDRVAAALVGASADDPADRRARIATVFEADDVHQADAALGVTTDDLAAAVDKALAAAGS
;
A
#
# COMPACT_ATOMS: atom_id res chain seq x y z
N PHE A 1 -12.06 -4.86 4.14
CA PHE A 1 -10.68 -5.38 4.19
C PHE A 1 -10.53 -6.43 5.29
N ALA A 2 -10.41 -6.06 6.58
CA ALA A 2 -10.08 -7.00 7.66
C ALA A 2 -10.98 -8.25 7.76
N ALA A 3 -12.31 -8.10 7.67
CA ALA A 3 -13.22 -9.26 7.70
C ALA A 3 -12.97 -10.24 6.55
N ARG A 4 -12.75 -9.73 5.34
CA ARG A 4 -12.41 -10.52 4.14
C ARG A 4 -11.06 -11.23 4.29
N VAL A 5 -10.06 -10.54 4.86
CA VAL A 5 -8.75 -11.13 5.14
C VAL A 5 -8.87 -12.27 6.16
N ALA A 6 -9.60 -12.07 7.25
CA ALA A 6 -9.76 -13.10 8.29
C ALA A 6 -10.43 -14.38 7.75
N GLU A 7 -11.31 -14.24 6.76
CA GLU A 7 -11.95 -15.38 6.08
C GLU A 7 -10.99 -16.07 5.10
N ALA A 8 -10.29 -15.32 4.24
CA ALA A 8 -9.44 -15.87 3.18
C ALA A 8 -8.05 -16.32 3.68
N HIS A 9 -7.53 -15.67 4.71
CA HIS A 9 -6.19 -15.84 5.27
C HIS A 9 -6.25 -15.79 6.81
N PRO A 10 -6.81 -16.83 7.47
CA PRO A 10 -7.07 -16.81 8.91
C PRO A 10 -5.80 -16.68 9.76
N ASP A 11 -4.65 -17.13 9.24
CA ASP A 11 -3.36 -17.05 9.93
C ASP A 11 -2.59 -15.76 9.62
N ALA A 12 -3.14 -14.87 8.80
CA ALA A 12 -2.47 -13.63 8.44
C ALA A 12 -2.61 -12.58 9.56
N ARG A 13 -1.50 -11.89 9.85
CA ARG A 13 -1.48 -10.73 10.73
C ARG A 13 -1.87 -9.49 9.93
N VAL A 14 -2.80 -8.71 10.45
CA VAL A 14 -3.31 -7.52 9.78
C VAL A 14 -2.82 -6.26 10.49
N GLY A 15 -2.26 -5.33 9.73
CA GLY A 15 -1.82 -4.03 10.23
C GLY A 15 -2.34 -2.88 9.37
N PHE A 16 -2.46 -1.71 9.99
CA PHE A 16 -2.87 -0.49 9.33
C PHE A 16 -1.86 0.63 9.60
N GLY A 17 -1.55 1.40 8.57
CA GLY A 17 -0.57 2.48 8.64
C GLY A 17 -1.12 3.76 8.01
N ASN A 18 -0.96 4.89 8.70
CA ASN A 18 -1.29 6.20 8.16
C ASN A 18 0.00 7.02 7.98
N HIS A 19 0.19 7.57 6.79
CA HIS A 19 1.24 8.54 6.49
C HIS A 19 0.61 9.85 6.04
N LYS A 20 0.93 10.95 6.74
CA LYS A 20 0.51 12.30 6.37
C LYS A 20 1.72 13.07 5.86
N GLY A 21 1.86 13.12 4.55
CA GLY A 21 2.73 14.06 3.84
C GLY A 21 1.92 15.30 3.49
N ARG A 22 1.95 15.72 2.22
CA ARG A 22 1.03 16.75 1.70
C ARG A 22 -0.44 16.27 1.72
N LYS A 23 -0.63 14.98 1.47
CA LYS A 23 -1.90 14.25 1.50
C LYS A 23 -1.81 13.09 2.50
N LEU A 24 -2.95 12.62 2.94
CA LEU A 24 -3.10 11.42 3.77
C LEU A 24 -3.05 10.18 2.87
N CYS A 25 -2.08 9.30 3.14
CA CYS A 25 -2.01 7.94 2.63
C CYS A 25 -2.31 6.97 3.77
N ARG A 26 -3.16 5.99 3.51
CA ARG A 26 -3.49 4.90 4.42
C ARG A 26 -3.25 3.58 3.72
N ALA A 27 -2.53 2.69 4.39
CA ALA A 27 -2.34 1.32 3.97
C ALA A 27 -3.00 0.37 4.99
N GLY A 28 -3.50 -0.75 4.48
CA GLY A 28 -3.80 -1.94 5.26
C GLY A 28 -3.09 -3.12 4.60
N VAL A 29 -2.42 -3.94 5.38
CA VAL A 29 -1.67 -5.11 4.87
C VAL A 29 -2.04 -6.34 5.68
N ALA A 30 -2.11 -7.48 5.01
CA ALA A 30 -2.21 -8.80 5.61
C ALA A 30 -0.93 -9.55 5.31
N VAL A 31 -0.25 -10.05 6.34
CA VAL A 31 1.05 -10.72 6.23
C VAL A 31 0.91 -12.15 6.71
N ALA A 32 1.25 -13.11 5.86
CA ALA A 32 1.31 -14.53 6.19
C ALA A 32 2.44 -14.83 7.21
N PRO A 33 2.41 -16.02 7.86
CA PRO A 33 3.45 -16.41 8.81
C PRO A 33 4.88 -16.43 8.24
N ASP A 34 5.03 -16.61 6.93
CA ASP A 34 6.31 -16.62 6.22
C ASP A 34 6.84 -15.22 5.86
N GLY A 35 6.11 -14.15 6.20
CA GLY A 35 6.47 -12.77 5.90
C GLY A 35 5.95 -12.25 4.56
N THR A 36 5.18 -13.04 3.81
CA THR A 36 4.62 -12.62 2.52
C THR A 36 3.36 -11.76 2.72
N ILE A 37 3.24 -10.65 1.98
CA ILE A 37 1.98 -9.88 1.90
C ILE A 37 0.97 -10.67 1.07
N VAL A 38 -0.11 -11.13 1.69
CA VAL A 38 -1.16 -11.92 1.02
C VAL A 38 -2.36 -11.08 0.57
N ASP A 39 -2.53 -9.89 1.16
CA ASP A 39 -3.58 -8.96 0.81
C ASP A 39 -3.18 -7.54 1.19
N ALA A 40 -3.65 -6.55 0.45
CA ALA A 40 -3.39 -5.16 0.73
C ALA A 40 -4.58 -4.28 0.35
N MET A 41 -4.67 -3.13 1.01
CA MET A 41 -5.55 -2.03 0.63
C MET A 41 -4.79 -0.71 0.75
N MET A 42 -5.13 0.23 -0.12
CA MET A 42 -4.64 1.59 -0.06
C MET A 42 -5.82 2.56 -0.11
N ALA A 43 -5.75 3.66 0.63
CA ALA A 43 -6.77 4.70 0.68
C ALA A 43 -6.14 6.04 1.05
N GLY A 44 -6.87 7.14 0.92
CA GLY A 44 -6.37 8.46 1.30
C GLY A 44 -7.25 9.62 0.82
N ASP A 45 -6.84 10.85 1.10
CA ASP A 45 -7.41 12.07 0.48
C ASP A 45 -6.71 12.40 -0.87
N MET A 46 -6.32 11.30 -1.54
CA MET A 46 -5.64 11.14 -2.82
C MET A 46 -6.46 11.73 -3.98
N HIS A 47 -5.91 12.54 -4.90
CA HIS A 47 -6.59 12.79 -6.18
C HIS A 47 -5.69 12.34 -7.33
N VAL A 48 -5.75 11.03 -7.60
CA VAL A 48 -4.95 10.33 -8.59
C VAL A 48 -5.90 9.69 -9.60
N GLY A 49 -5.64 9.94 -10.88
CA GLY A 49 -6.34 9.35 -12.01
C GLY A 49 -5.43 8.36 -12.74
N PRO A 50 -5.98 7.29 -13.34
CA PRO A 50 -7.37 6.84 -13.29
C PRO A 50 -7.85 6.43 -11.87
N PRO A 51 -9.17 6.31 -11.60
CA PRO A 51 -9.70 6.13 -10.24
C PRO A 51 -9.26 4.83 -9.55
N ASP A 52 -8.79 3.85 -10.32
CA ASP A 52 -8.34 2.54 -9.85
C ASP A 52 -6.82 2.48 -9.56
N VAL A 53 -6.05 3.56 -9.77
CA VAL A 53 -4.59 3.55 -9.57
C VAL A 53 -4.19 3.07 -8.18
N ILE A 54 -4.91 3.54 -7.16
CA ILE A 54 -4.61 3.18 -5.77
C ILE A 54 -4.92 1.70 -5.49
N ASP A 55 -5.96 1.15 -6.11
CA ASP A 55 -6.28 -0.28 -6.03
C ASP A 55 -5.23 -1.12 -6.78
N ARG A 56 -4.74 -0.63 -7.93
CA ARG A 56 -3.63 -1.25 -8.67
C ARG A 56 -2.34 -1.28 -7.84
N VAL A 57 -2.03 -0.20 -7.12
CA VAL A 57 -0.88 -0.15 -6.21
C VAL A 57 -1.03 -1.20 -5.10
N ALA A 58 -2.23 -1.30 -4.49
CA ALA A 58 -2.48 -2.31 -3.47
C ALA A 58 -2.31 -3.74 -4.03
N ALA A 59 -2.85 -4.01 -5.23
CA ALA A 59 -2.71 -5.31 -5.88
C ALA A 59 -1.25 -5.67 -6.17
N ALA A 60 -0.42 -4.70 -6.58
CA ALA A 60 1.00 -4.93 -6.87
C ALA A 60 1.84 -5.35 -5.66
N LEU A 61 1.39 -5.02 -4.44
CA LEU A 61 2.06 -5.41 -3.20
C LEU A 61 1.82 -6.88 -2.81
N VAL A 62 0.80 -7.54 -3.36
CA VAL A 62 0.53 -8.95 -3.06
C VAL A 62 1.68 -9.81 -3.58
N GLY A 63 2.16 -10.72 -2.73
CA GLY A 63 3.33 -11.56 -2.98
C GLY A 63 4.68 -10.89 -2.67
N ALA A 64 4.70 -9.63 -2.24
CA ALA A 64 5.94 -8.97 -1.80
C ALA A 64 6.33 -9.42 -0.39
N SER A 65 7.62 -9.39 -0.09
CA SER A 65 8.14 -9.65 1.25
C SER A 65 7.94 -8.44 2.17
N ALA A 66 7.51 -8.68 3.41
CA ALA A 66 7.45 -7.68 4.48
C ALA A 66 8.86 -7.16 4.88
N ASP A 67 9.92 -7.92 4.60
CA ASP A 67 11.28 -7.58 4.97
C ASP A 67 12.09 -6.91 3.84
N ASP A 68 11.49 -6.76 2.65
CA ASP A 68 12.13 -6.12 1.49
C ASP A 68 11.48 -4.77 1.12
N PRO A 69 11.90 -3.66 1.77
CA PRO A 69 11.36 -2.35 1.46
C PRO A 69 11.70 -1.88 0.03
N ALA A 70 12.79 -2.38 -0.56
CA ALA A 70 13.18 -1.99 -1.91
C ALA A 70 12.26 -2.61 -2.96
N ASP A 71 11.94 -3.91 -2.84
CA ASP A 71 10.96 -4.60 -3.70
C ASP A 71 9.58 -3.95 -3.59
N ARG A 72 9.08 -3.70 -2.36
CA ARG A 72 7.78 -3.04 -2.17
C ARG A 72 7.73 -1.68 -2.83
N ARG A 73 8.77 -0.85 -2.65
CA ARG A 73 8.86 0.45 -3.30
C ARG A 73 8.85 0.30 -4.83
N ALA A 74 9.62 -0.62 -5.39
CA ALA A 74 9.69 -0.84 -6.83
C ALA A 74 8.34 -1.26 -7.42
N ARG A 75 7.59 -2.13 -6.72
CA ARG A 75 6.23 -2.52 -7.10
C ARG A 75 5.25 -1.35 -7.09
N ILE A 76 5.32 -0.50 -6.06
CA ILE A 76 4.51 0.73 -6.00
C ILE A 76 4.88 1.65 -7.18
N ALA A 77 6.17 1.90 -7.42
CA ALA A 77 6.65 2.76 -8.50
C ALA A 77 6.19 2.27 -9.88
N THR A 78 6.26 0.96 -10.13
CA THR A 78 5.84 0.34 -11.39
C THR A 78 4.40 0.70 -11.77
N VAL A 79 3.53 0.88 -10.78
CA VAL A 79 2.14 1.29 -10.99
C VAL A 79 2.00 2.81 -10.95
N PHE A 80 2.54 3.45 -9.91
CA PHE A 80 2.23 4.83 -9.57
C PHE A 80 2.97 5.86 -10.43
N GLU A 81 4.07 5.45 -11.04
CA GLU A 81 4.88 6.28 -11.95
C GLU A 81 4.66 5.90 -13.43
N ALA A 82 3.63 5.09 -13.73
CA ALA A 82 3.28 4.73 -15.09
C ALA A 82 2.74 5.93 -15.88
N ASP A 83 2.94 5.93 -17.20
CA ASP A 83 2.61 7.06 -18.09
C ASP A 83 1.13 7.47 -18.08
N ASP A 84 0.22 6.54 -17.75
CA ASP A 84 -1.22 6.80 -17.66
C ASP A 84 -1.64 7.42 -16.32
N VAL A 85 -0.74 7.49 -15.34
CA VAL A 85 -1.04 8.02 -14.00
C VAL A 85 -0.87 9.53 -13.99
N HIS A 86 -1.92 10.21 -13.56
CA HIS A 86 -1.94 11.67 -13.47
C HIS A 86 -2.48 12.12 -12.12
N GLN A 87 -1.89 13.19 -11.60
CA GLN A 87 -2.36 13.85 -10.38
C GLN A 87 -2.86 15.25 -10.72
N ALA A 88 -3.95 15.67 -10.06
CA ALA A 88 -4.58 16.96 -10.34
C ALA A 88 -3.64 18.16 -10.11
N ASP A 89 -2.64 18.00 -9.23
CA ASP A 89 -1.56 18.97 -9.01
C ASP A 89 -0.26 18.21 -8.69
N ALA A 90 0.68 18.20 -9.63
CA ALA A 90 1.96 17.51 -9.47
C ALA A 90 2.84 18.09 -8.35
N ALA A 91 2.66 19.37 -7.97
CA ALA A 91 3.42 20.02 -6.90
C ALA A 91 2.82 19.78 -5.50
N LEU A 92 1.53 19.45 -5.43
CA LEU A 92 0.79 19.14 -4.18
C LEU A 92 0.36 17.68 -4.07
N GLY A 93 0.87 16.84 -4.99
CA GLY A 93 0.57 15.43 -5.11
C GLY A 93 1.21 14.55 -4.04
N VAL A 94 0.98 13.25 -4.21
CA VAL A 94 1.57 12.17 -3.43
C VAL A 94 2.73 11.59 -4.21
N THR A 95 3.75 11.12 -3.49
CA THR A 95 4.90 10.43 -4.05
C THR A 95 4.80 8.92 -3.79
N THR A 96 5.56 8.14 -4.57
CA THR A 96 5.78 6.71 -4.28
C THR A 96 6.23 6.50 -2.83
N ASP A 97 7.06 7.40 -2.29
CA ASP A 97 7.59 7.37 -0.94
C ASP A 97 6.52 7.56 0.13
N ASP A 98 5.54 8.44 -0.10
CA ASP A 98 4.42 8.64 0.82
C ASP A 98 3.57 7.36 0.93
N LEU A 99 3.35 6.68 -0.20
CA LEU A 99 2.63 5.41 -0.25
C LEU A 99 3.44 4.30 0.45
N ALA A 100 4.74 4.18 0.14
CA ALA A 100 5.63 3.22 0.78
C ALA A 100 5.69 3.43 2.30
N ALA A 101 5.77 4.68 2.75
CA ALA A 101 5.77 5.01 4.18
C ALA A 101 4.46 4.64 4.89
N ALA A 102 3.31 4.66 4.19
CA ALA A 102 2.05 4.14 4.75
C ALA A 102 2.11 2.61 4.89
N VAL A 103 2.64 1.92 3.88
CA VAL A 103 2.82 0.45 3.88
C VAL A 103 3.77 0.02 5.00
N ASP A 104 4.92 0.68 5.16
CA ASP A 104 5.90 0.35 6.21
C ASP A 104 5.31 0.50 7.61
N LYS A 105 4.49 1.53 7.85
CA LYS A 105 3.75 1.68 9.10
C LYS A 105 2.71 0.58 9.31
N ALA A 106 2.04 0.15 8.24
CA ALA A 106 1.08 -0.94 8.31
C ALA A 106 1.78 -2.27 8.64
N LEU A 107 2.95 -2.53 8.05
CA LEU A 107 3.77 -3.72 8.34
C LEU A 107 4.29 -3.70 9.78
N ALA A 108 4.78 -2.56 10.27
CA ALA A 108 5.20 -2.42 11.66
C ALA A 108 4.05 -2.74 12.63
N ALA A 109 2.83 -2.27 12.31
CA ALA A 109 1.64 -2.55 13.11
C ALA A 109 1.19 -4.02 13.03
N ALA A 110 1.39 -4.71 11.90
CA ALA A 110 1.11 -6.15 11.77
C ALA A 110 2.12 -7.03 12.52
N GLY A 111 3.33 -6.50 12.75
CA GLY A 111 4.40 -7.17 13.49
C GLY A 111 4.42 -6.92 15.00
N SER A 112 3.58 -5.98 15.48
CA SER A 112 3.43 -5.61 16.90
C SER A 112 2.45 -6.53 17.63
#